data_AF-A0A820S5K0-F1
#
_entry.id   AF-A0A820S5K0-F1
#
_cell.length_a   1.000
_cell.length_b   1.000
_cell.length_c   1.000
_cell.angle_alpha   90.00
_cell.angle_beta   90.00
_cell.angle_gamma   90.00
#
_symmetry.space_group_name_H-M   'P 1'
#
loop_
_entity.id
_entity.type
_entity.pdbx_description
1 polymer ?
#
loop_
_entity_poly.entity_id
_entity_poly.type
_entity_poly.pdbx_seq_one_letter_code
_entity_poly.pdbx_strand_id
1 'polypeptide(L)'
;MSNLEKLDLCINVGERKTFFDGNDLKMNIINHMPQLSKFTFNICSLSSFYNEMNLPSNEDIQKTFSNFNNKQIIYWTDYFPEVKKSYCHIYSYPYQLKYYNKITNNFPGGIFINVRKVSLYDERPFEHEFFLRTQKLFPFMKELTIRNKQRQINKQFRKSNNKNQDLSIIKYPYLKQLDLIQTCIDYYEQFLFDTKMDLAFGVRVYMKYGLVKEVTYNFTRNRTRNNCAKINYVNLSTGMQYAGYSDNFSTGKQQIPEYIKDYFSHTQID
;
A
#
# COMPACT_ATOMS: atom_id res chain seq x y z
N MET A 1 36.92 15.85 2.38
CA MET A 1 36.20 14.77 3.10
C MET A 1 35.03 15.41 3.83
N SER A 2 33.88 14.76 3.86
CA SER A 2 32.65 15.33 4.46
C SER A 2 32.71 15.29 5.99
N ASN A 3 32.40 16.41 6.66
CA ASN A 3 32.25 16.50 8.12
C ASN A 3 30.83 16.14 8.59
N LEU A 4 30.09 15.39 7.78
CA LEU A 4 28.70 15.04 8.08
C LEU A 4 28.62 13.98 9.18
N GLU A 5 28.10 14.36 10.34
CA GLU A 5 27.94 13.46 11.50
C GLU A 5 26.61 12.71 11.53
N LYS A 6 25.57 13.26 10.88
CA LYS A 6 24.23 12.67 10.82
C LYS A 6 23.69 12.61 9.40
N LEU A 7 23.12 11.47 9.03
CA LEU A 7 22.44 11.25 7.75
C LEU A 7 21.20 10.38 7.94
N ASP A 8 20.08 10.88 7.44
CA ASP A 8 18.83 10.12 7.29
C ASP A 8 18.61 9.89 5.78
N LEU A 9 18.84 8.65 5.34
CA LEU A 9 18.95 8.31 3.92
C LEU A 9 17.70 7.57 3.42
N CYS A 10 17.14 8.01 2.29
CA CYS A 10 16.12 7.23 1.57
C CYS A 10 16.57 6.97 0.14
N ILE A 11 16.66 5.70 -0.24
CA ILE A 11 17.04 5.28 -1.59
C ILE A 11 15.95 4.41 -2.19
N ASN A 12 15.54 4.75 -3.41
CA ASN A 12 14.74 3.87 -4.25
C ASN A 12 15.58 3.50 -5.47
N VAL A 13 15.86 2.21 -5.62
CA VAL A 13 16.66 1.67 -6.73
C VAL A 13 15.74 0.88 -7.64
N GLY A 14 15.67 1.28 -8.91
CA GLY A 14 14.88 0.59 -9.93
C GLY A 14 15.76 -0.22 -10.87
N GLU A 15 15.21 -1.30 -11.42
CA GLU A 15 15.70 -1.96 -12.64
C GLU A 15 17.15 -2.48 -12.60
N ARG A 16 17.66 -2.80 -11.41
CA ARG A 16 18.93 -3.51 -11.28
C ARG A 16 18.77 -5.00 -11.59
N LYS A 17 19.90 -5.67 -11.84
CA LYS A 17 20.01 -7.13 -11.91
C LYS A 17 20.06 -7.78 -10.52
N THR A 18 20.46 -7.02 -9.50
CA THR A 18 20.62 -7.47 -8.11
C THR A 18 20.05 -6.43 -7.16
N PHE A 19 19.74 -6.84 -5.93
CA PHE A 19 19.32 -5.92 -4.88
C PHE A 19 20.44 -4.99 -4.45
N PHE A 20 20.08 -3.76 -4.06
CA PHE A 20 20.96 -2.89 -3.30
C PHE A 20 21.00 -3.37 -1.84
N ASP A 21 22.14 -3.92 -1.42
CA ASP A 21 22.32 -4.59 -0.13
C ASP A 21 23.26 -3.82 0.83
N GLY A 22 23.66 -4.46 1.93
CA GLY A 22 24.58 -3.88 2.91
C GLY A 22 26.00 -3.66 2.38
N ASN A 23 26.46 -4.47 1.42
CA ASN A 23 27.77 -4.28 0.81
C ASN A 23 27.77 -3.04 -0.09
N ASP A 24 26.73 -2.87 -0.91
CA ASP A 24 26.53 -1.67 -1.72
C ASP A 24 26.48 -0.42 -0.84
N LEU A 25 25.73 -0.46 0.27
CA LEU A 25 25.61 0.64 1.22
C LEU A 25 26.96 1.00 1.85
N LYS A 26 27.74 0.00 2.24
CA LYS A 26 29.07 0.18 2.85
C LYS A 26 30.05 0.81 1.86
N MET A 27 30.16 0.21 0.67
CA MET A 27 31.15 0.62 -0.33
C MET A 27 30.86 1.99 -0.90
N ASN A 28 29.60 2.33 -1.17
CA ASN A 28 29.24 3.55 -1.89
C ASN A 28 28.93 4.74 -0.97
N ILE A 29 28.66 4.52 0.32
CA ILE A 29 28.22 5.59 1.23
C ILE A 29 29.06 5.62 2.50
N ILE A 30 29.04 4.55 3.29
CA ILE A 30 29.61 4.57 4.65
C ILE A 30 31.13 4.79 4.61
N ASN A 31 31.85 4.10 3.72
CA ASN A 31 33.30 4.24 3.61
C ASN A 31 33.75 5.66 3.22
N HIS A 32 32.88 6.44 2.58
CA HIS A 32 33.16 7.82 2.18
C HIS A 32 32.73 8.86 3.23
N MET A 33 32.10 8.44 4.33
CA MET A 33 31.59 9.30 5.40
C MET A 33 32.08 8.81 6.78
N PRO A 34 33.39 8.86 7.06
CA PRO A 34 33.96 8.28 8.29
C PRO A 34 33.50 8.97 9.58
N GLN A 35 33.05 10.22 9.51
CA GLN A 35 32.53 10.98 10.66
C GLN A 35 31.05 10.68 10.97
N LEU A 36 30.39 9.83 10.16
CA LEU A 36 28.97 9.55 10.30
C LEU A 36 28.70 8.68 11.53
N SER A 37 28.28 9.33 12.63
CA SER A 37 27.96 8.66 13.90
C SER A 37 26.48 8.32 14.03
N LYS A 38 25.60 9.07 13.37
CA LYS A 38 24.14 8.85 13.36
C LYS A 38 23.66 8.57 11.95
N PHE A 39 23.40 7.31 11.66
CA PHE A 39 22.95 6.88 10.35
C PHE A 39 21.63 6.13 10.43
N THR A 40 20.60 6.67 9.79
CA THR A 40 19.36 5.94 9.54
C THR A 40 19.14 5.81 8.05
N PHE A 41 18.55 4.71 7.62
CA PHE A 41 18.28 4.51 6.20
C PHE A 41 16.98 3.75 5.94
N ASN A 42 16.44 3.96 4.74
CA ASN A 42 15.34 3.23 4.13
C ASN A 42 15.69 3.00 2.65
N ILE A 43 15.95 1.75 2.30
CA ILE A 43 16.37 1.34 0.96
C ILE A 43 15.30 0.42 0.40
N CYS A 44 14.79 0.77 -0.76
CA CYS A 44 13.85 -0.03 -1.52
C CYS A 44 14.49 -0.36 -2.86
N SER A 45 14.73 -1.63 -3.15
CA SER A 45 15.37 -2.10 -4.37
C SER A 45 14.39 -2.96 -5.17
N LEU A 46 14.18 -2.60 -6.43
CA LEU A 46 13.44 -3.40 -7.40
C LEU A 46 14.43 -4.00 -8.40
N SER A 47 14.37 -5.32 -8.56
CA SER A 47 15.19 -6.06 -9.50
C SER A 47 14.30 -6.80 -10.49
N SER A 48 14.74 -6.90 -11.73
CA SER A 48 14.10 -7.78 -12.72
C SER A 48 14.84 -9.10 -12.73
N PHE A 49 14.13 -10.23 -12.80
CA PHE A 49 14.76 -11.54 -12.94
C PHE A 49 14.21 -12.29 -14.14
N TYR A 50 15.12 -12.77 -14.98
CA TYR A 50 14.77 -13.58 -16.15
C TYR A 50 14.81 -15.08 -15.84
N ASN A 51 15.64 -15.48 -14.86
CA ASN A 51 15.78 -16.86 -14.39
C ASN A 51 15.65 -16.90 -12.85
N GLU A 52 14.83 -17.81 -12.34
CA GLU A 52 14.49 -17.92 -10.91
C GLU A 52 15.62 -18.49 -10.04
N MET A 53 16.68 -19.03 -10.63
CA MET A 53 17.63 -19.90 -9.91
C MET A 53 18.55 -19.20 -8.89
N ASN A 54 18.61 -17.86 -8.84
CA ASN A 54 19.57 -17.14 -7.98
C ASN A 54 18.97 -15.89 -7.30
N LEU A 55 17.75 -16.01 -6.78
CA LEU A 55 17.10 -14.91 -6.08
C LEU A 55 17.58 -14.82 -4.62
N PRO A 56 18.08 -13.66 -4.12
CA PRO A 56 18.69 -13.57 -2.79
C PRO A 56 17.66 -13.73 -1.69
N SER A 57 17.79 -14.74 -0.84
CA SER A 57 16.90 -14.93 0.30
C SER A 57 16.98 -13.77 1.32
N ASN A 58 16.04 -13.72 2.26
CA ASN A 58 16.11 -12.82 3.40
C ASN A 58 17.42 -13.01 4.17
N GLU A 59 17.84 -14.26 4.36
CA GLU A 59 19.08 -14.63 5.04
C GLU A 59 20.32 -14.13 4.29
N ASP A 60 20.30 -14.13 2.96
CA ASP A 60 21.40 -13.61 2.16
C ASP A 60 21.52 -12.09 2.30
N ILE A 61 20.39 -11.38 2.29
CA ILE A 61 20.36 -9.94 2.57
C ILE A 61 20.84 -9.65 4.00
N GLN A 62 20.40 -10.42 5.00
CA GLN A 62 20.83 -10.26 6.38
C GLN A 62 22.35 -10.34 6.53
N LYS A 63 22.99 -11.32 5.89
CA LYS A 63 24.44 -11.54 5.99
C LYS A 63 25.24 -10.32 5.54
N THR A 64 24.73 -9.55 4.59
CA THR A 64 25.39 -8.33 4.08
C THR A 64 25.49 -7.21 5.13
N PHE A 65 24.68 -7.28 6.19
CA PHE A 65 24.69 -6.32 7.31
C PHE A 65 25.40 -6.83 8.56
N SER A 66 26.01 -8.02 8.52
CA SER A 66 26.69 -8.64 9.68
C SER A 66 27.76 -7.73 10.33
N ASN A 67 28.41 -6.87 9.54
CA ASN A 67 29.47 -5.97 9.98
C ASN A 67 29.00 -4.53 10.24
N PHE A 68 27.69 -4.28 10.29
CA PHE A 68 27.16 -2.95 10.58
C PHE A 68 27.10 -2.70 12.09
N ASN A 69 27.49 -1.50 12.50
CA ASN A 69 27.38 -1.06 13.90
C ASN A 69 25.90 -1.02 14.35
N ASN A 70 24.99 -0.68 13.44
CA ASN A 70 23.56 -0.74 13.72
C ASN A 70 23.06 -2.19 13.60
N LYS A 71 22.71 -2.78 14.75
CA LYS A 71 22.17 -4.14 14.82
C LYS A 71 20.66 -4.23 14.59
N GLN A 72 19.95 -3.10 14.54
CA GLN A 72 18.50 -3.05 14.40
C GLN A 72 18.12 -2.70 12.95
N ILE A 73 18.42 -3.62 12.05
CA ILE A 73 18.11 -3.49 10.62
C ILE A 73 17.03 -4.52 10.29
N ILE A 74 15.92 -4.03 9.74
CA ILE A 74 14.83 -4.87 9.25
C ILE A 74 14.95 -4.97 7.74
N TYR A 75 14.75 -6.17 7.21
CA TYR A 75 14.79 -6.46 5.78
C TYR A 75 13.76 -7.53 5.45
N TRP A 76 13.25 -7.48 4.22
CA TRP A 76 12.51 -8.59 3.62
C TRP A 76 12.58 -8.49 2.11
N THR A 77 12.43 -9.63 1.47
CA THR A 77 12.39 -9.81 0.02
C THR A 77 11.06 -10.39 -0.39
N ASP A 78 10.51 -9.86 -1.47
CA ASP A 78 9.32 -10.34 -2.14
C ASP A 78 9.62 -10.68 -3.58
N TYR A 79 8.93 -11.70 -4.07
CA TYR A 79 9.05 -12.19 -5.43
C TYR A 79 7.69 -12.11 -6.09
N PHE A 80 7.68 -11.54 -7.29
CA PHE A 80 6.50 -11.32 -8.11
C PHE A 80 6.71 -12.05 -9.45
N PRO A 81 6.47 -13.38 -9.50
CA PRO A 81 6.67 -14.18 -10.71
C PRO A 81 5.86 -13.70 -11.92
N GLU A 82 4.63 -13.22 -11.74
CA GLU A 82 3.78 -12.81 -12.88
C GLU A 82 4.42 -11.65 -13.64
N VAL A 83 5.02 -10.70 -12.92
CA VAL A 83 5.71 -9.54 -13.52
C VAL A 83 7.22 -9.71 -13.62
N LYS A 84 7.77 -10.88 -13.27
CA LYS A 84 9.21 -11.21 -13.30
C LYS A 84 10.08 -10.19 -12.53
N LYS A 85 9.58 -9.73 -11.38
CA LYS A 85 10.24 -8.72 -10.56
C LYS A 85 10.39 -9.19 -9.13
N SER A 86 11.47 -8.78 -8.51
CA SER A 86 11.68 -8.96 -7.08
C SER A 86 11.86 -7.61 -6.41
N TYR A 87 11.49 -7.55 -5.15
CA TYR A 87 11.56 -6.36 -4.32
C TYR A 87 12.28 -6.68 -3.04
N CYS A 88 13.23 -5.85 -2.65
CA CYS A 88 13.89 -5.91 -1.37
C CYS A 88 13.70 -4.58 -0.67
N HIS A 89 13.32 -4.60 0.59
CA HIS A 89 13.21 -3.40 1.40
C HIS A 89 13.97 -3.62 2.68
N ILE A 90 14.87 -2.68 2.97
CA ILE A 90 15.80 -2.70 4.08
C ILE A 90 15.70 -1.35 4.79
N TYR A 91 15.57 -1.32 6.12
CA TYR A 91 15.55 -0.07 6.86
C TYR A 91 16.14 -0.18 8.27
N SER A 92 16.61 0.94 8.80
CA SER A 92 17.01 1.10 10.19
C SER A 92 15.80 1.25 11.10
N TYR A 93 15.74 0.49 12.19
CA TYR A 93 14.74 0.65 13.24
C TYR A 93 15.23 1.64 14.32
N PRO A 94 14.34 2.50 14.89
CA PRO A 94 12.92 2.66 14.55
C PRO A 94 12.71 3.38 13.22
N TYR A 95 11.61 3.08 12.54
CA TYR A 95 11.26 3.70 11.26
C TYR A 95 10.87 5.18 11.43
N GLN A 96 11.58 6.07 10.73
CA GLN A 96 11.42 7.53 10.91
C GLN A 96 10.65 8.22 9.77
N LEU A 97 10.44 7.56 8.63
CA LEU A 97 9.83 8.20 7.47
C LEU A 97 8.30 8.33 7.60
N LYS A 98 7.76 9.32 6.89
CA LYS A 98 6.31 9.62 6.85
C LYS A 98 5.55 8.77 5.83
N TYR A 99 6.24 8.02 4.98
CA TYR A 99 5.64 7.17 3.96
C TYR A 99 6.19 5.75 4.08
N TYR A 100 5.38 4.78 3.70
CA TYR A 100 5.78 3.39 3.59
C TYR A 100 5.21 2.82 2.30
N ASN A 101 6.09 2.49 1.35
CA ASN A 101 5.66 2.11 0.02
C ASN A 101 5.76 0.60 -0.22
N LYS A 102 4.84 0.09 -1.04
CA LYS A 102 4.83 -1.31 -1.52
C LYS A 102 4.88 -2.35 -0.39
N ILE A 103 4.00 -2.21 0.60
CA ILE A 103 3.81 -3.26 1.61
C ILE A 103 3.15 -4.46 0.94
N THR A 104 3.72 -5.64 1.18
CA THR A 104 3.27 -6.94 0.68
C THR A 104 2.70 -7.79 1.83
N ASN A 105 2.15 -8.96 1.53
CA ASN A 105 1.70 -9.90 2.56
C ASN A 105 2.83 -10.46 3.43
N ASN A 106 4.10 -10.41 2.98
CA ASN A 106 5.26 -10.90 3.74
C ASN A 106 5.84 -9.85 4.70
N PHE A 107 5.21 -8.67 4.79
CA PHE A 107 5.65 -7.60 5.65
C PHE A 107 5.85 -8.08 7.11
N PRO A 108 7.04 -7.91 7.71
CA PRO A 108 7.37 -8.43 9.04
C PRO A 108 6.60 -7.77 10.20
N GLY A 109 5.86 -6.69 9.94
CA GLY A 109 5.10 -5.97 10.95
C GLY A 109 5.91 -4.89 11.69
N GLY A 110 5.47 -4.54 12.91
CA GLY A 110 6.00 -3.44 13.72
C GLY A 110 5.01 -2.27 13.89
N ILE A 111 5.33 -1.31 14.76
CA ILE A 111 4.49 -0.11 14.96
C ILE A 111 5.17 1.10 14.34
N PHE A 112 4.48 1.76 13.41
CA PHE A 112 5.02 2.83 12.57
C PHE A 112 4.35 4.16 12.89
N ILE A 113 4.65 4.71 14.08
CA ILE A 113 4.03 5.94 14.60
C ILE A 113 4.25 7.19 13.73
N ASN A 114 5.29 7.20 12.89
CA ASN A 114 5.64 8.34 12.03
C ASN A 114 5.00 8.27 10.64
N VAL A 115 4.55 7.08 10.22
CA VAL A 115 4.00 6.86 8.88
C VAL A 115 2.61 7.49 8.78
N ARG A 116 2.39 8.22 7.69
CA ARG A 116 1.14 8.90 7.32
C ARG A 116 0.63 8.44 5.97
N LYS A 117 1.49 7.93 5.10
CA LYS A 117 1.13 7.45 3.76
C LYS A 117 1.56 6.01 3.60
N VAL A 118 0.64 5.14 3.19
CA VAL A 118 0.90 3.72 2.98
C VAL A 118 0.47 3.35 1.56
N SER A 119 1.32 2.61 0.84
CA SER A 119 0.91 1.92 -0.38
C SER A 119 1.08 0.42 -0.26
N LEU A 120 0.06 -0.31 -0.71
CA LEU A 120 0.00 -1.77 -0.70
C LEU A 120 0.10 -2.30 -2.13
N TYR A 121 0.91 -3.32 -2.34
CA TYR A 121 1.04 -4.05 -3.60
C TYR A 121 1.47 -5.48 -3.33
N ASP A 122 0.80 -6.45 -3.95
CA ASP A 122 1.22 -7.86 -3.94
C ASP A 122 0.56 -8.57 -5.15
N GLU A 123 1.15 -9.67 -5.60
CA GLU A 123 0.55 -10.60 -6.56
C GLU A 123 -0.41 -11.58 -5.89
N ARG A 124 -0.44 -11.63 -4.55
CA ARG A 124 -1.44 -12.35 -3.75
C ARG A 124 -2.50 -11.40 -3.21
N PRO A 125 -3.75 -11.82 -3.01
CA PRO A 125 -4.78 -10.95 -2.46
C PRO A 125 -4.45 -10.50 -1.02
N PHE A 126 -4.92 -9.31 -0.65
CA PHE A 126 -4.93 -8.86 0.75
C PHE A 126 -6.28 -9.23 1.38
N GLU A 127 -6.27 -10.17 2.31
CA GLU A 127 -7.47 -10.60 3.03
C GLU A 127 -7.88 -9.60 4.13
N HIS A 128 -9.06 -9.78 4.70
CA HIS A 128 -9.59 -8.88 5.73
C HIS A 128 -8.63 -8.70 6.92
N GLU A 129 -8.01 -9.79 7.38
CA GLU A 129 -7.06 -9.80 8.49
C GLU A 129 -5.80 -8.98 8.20
N PHE A 130 -5.43 -8.82 6.93
CA PHE A 130 -4.32 -7.95 6.54
C PHE A 130 -4.63 -6.49 6.88
N PHE A 131 -5.85 -6.03 6.58
CA PHE A 131 -6.28 -4.67 6.88
C PHE A 131 -6.47 -4.44 8.39
N LEU A 132 -6.95 -5.45 9.14
CA LEU A 132 -6.99 -5.40 10.61
C LEU A 132 -5.60 -5.23 11.22
N ARG A 133 -4.59 -5.94 10.70
CA ARG A 133 -3.19 -5.74 11.10
C ARG A 133 -2.73 -4.35 10.72
N THR A 134 -2.96 -3.92 9.48
CA THR A 134 -2.57 -2.59 8.97
C THR A 134 -3.06 -1.45 9.88
N GLN A 135 -4.30 -1.52 10.39
CA GLN A 135 -4.84 -0.56 11.35
C GLN A 135 -3.97 -0.43 12.62
N LYS A 136 -3.47 -1.54 13.15
CA LYS A 136 -2.64 -1.57 14.37
C LYS A 136 -1.21 -1.10 14.09
N LEU A 137 -0.66 -1.47 12.94
CA LEU A 137 0.72 -1.16 12.56
C LEU A 137 0.88 0.33 12.18
N PHE A 138 -0.17 0.96 11.64
CA PHE A 138 -0.15 2.35 11.18
C PHE A 138 -1.24 3.22 11.85
N PRO A 139 -1.12 3.48 13.16
CA PRO A 139 -2.20 4.11 13.94
C PRO A 139 -2.57 5.53 13.49
N PHE A 140 -1.68 6.24 12.80
CA PHE A 140 -1.87 7.62 12.34
C PHE A 140 -1.89 7.75 10.81
N MET A 141 -2.17 6.66 10.09
CA MET A 141 -2.25 6.66 8.62
C MET A 141 -3.32 7.65 8.13
N LYS A 142 -2.92 8.51 7.18
CA LYS A 142 -3.77 9.52 6.52
C LYS A 142 -4.08 9.16 5.08
N GLU A 143 -3.20 8.46 4.40
CA GLU A 143 -3.35 8.11 2.99
C GLU A 143 -3.08 6.62 2.80
N LEU A 144 -4.01 5.91 2.17
CA LEU A 144 -3.89 4.51 1.81
C LEU A 144 -4.11 4.34 0.31
N THR A 145 -3.12 3.79 -0.38
CA THR A 145 -3.22 3.40 -1.79
C THR A 145 -3.12 1.89 -1.90
N ILE A 146 -4.04 1.27 -2.62
CA ILE A 146 -4.04 -0.18 -2.84
C ILE A 146 -3.89 -0.46 -4.33
N ARG A 147 -2.92 -1.30 -4.67
CA ARG A 147 -2.68 -1.77 -6.03
C ARG A 147 -2.64 -3.28 -6.03
N ASN A 148 -3.82 -3.89 -6.13
CA ASN A 148 -3.97 -5.34 -6.10
C ASN A 148 -5.21 -5.74 -6.90
N LYS A 149 -5.00 -6.43 -8.02
CA LYS A 149 -6.08 -6.87 -8.91
C LYS A 149 -6.60 -8.26 -8.57
N GLN A 150 -6.01 -8.95 -7.61
CA GLN A 150 -6.43 -10.28 -7.22
C GLN A 150 -7.69 -10.23 -6.36
N ARG A 151 -8.56 -11.21 -6.57
CA ARG A 151 -9.77 -11.40 -5.78
C ARG A 151 -9.42 -11.98 -4.42
N GLN A 152 -10.10 -11.50 -3.38
CA GLN A 152 -10.01 -12.09 -2.04
C GLN A 152 -10.54 -13.52 -2.08
N ILE A 153 -9.80 -14.45 -1.47
CA ILE A 153 -10.18 -15.85 -1.39
C ILE A 153 -11.21 -16.01 -0.25
N ASN A 154 -10.97 -15.35 0.88
CA ASN A 154 -11.80 -15.47 2.08
C ASN A 154 -12.85 -14.34 2.14
N LYS A 155 -13.75 -14.31 1.16
CA LYS A 155 -14.84 -13.32 1.10
C LYS A 155 -15.88 -13.44 2.21
N GLN A 156 -15.89 -14.58 2.89
CA GLN A 156 -16.99 -14.97 3.78
C GLN A 156 -16.77 -14.41 5.18
N PHE A 157 -17.36 -13.24 5.43
CA PHE A 157 -17.60 -12.69 6.77
C PHE A 157 -18.60 -13.54 7.57
N ARG A 158 -19.33 -14.45 6.90
CA ARG A 158 -20.31 -15.35 7.49
C ARG A 158 -20.33 -16.67 6.72
N LYS A 159 -19.61 -17.69 7.18
CA LYS A 159 -20.17 -19.05 7.10
C LYS A 159 -21.17 -19.15 8.23
N SER A 160 -22.45 -19.09 7.87
CA SER A 160 -23.51 -19.71 8.66
C SER A 160 -23.13 -21.18 8.83
N ASN A 161 -22.42 -21.49 9.92
CA ASN A 161 -22.45 -22.76 10.64
C ASN A 161 -21.51 -22.64 11.86
N ASN A 162 -22.11 -22.34 13.00
CA ASN A 162 -21.66 -22.74 14.35
C ASN A 162 -20.31 -22.22 14.87
N LYS A 163 -20.05 -20.91 14.72
CA LYS A 163 -19.41 -20.04 15.73
C LYS A 163 -19.43 -18.61 15.22
N ASN A 164 -20.13 -17.72 15.92
CA ASN A 164 -20.21 -16.28 15.65
C ASN A 164 -18.83 -15.61 15.84
N GLN A 165 -17.90 -15.79 14.91
CA GLN A 165 -16.78 -14.88 14.76
C GLN A 165 -17.22 -13.78 13.79
N ASP A 166 -17.96 -12.81 14.31
CA ASP A 166 -18.09 -11.53 13.62
C ASP A 166 -16.67 -10.96 13.47
N LEU A 167 -16.16 -10.91 12.24
CA LEU A 167 -14.89 -10.26 11.96
C LEU A 167 -14.98 -8.80 12.41
N SER A 168 -13.93 -8.33 13.10
CA SER A 168 -13.90 -6.98 13.66
C SER A 168 -14.01 -5.93 12.57
N ILE A 169 -14.88 -4.94 12.78
CA ILE A 169 -14.99 -3.79 11.86
C ILE A 169 -13.68 -3.02 11.87
N ILE A 170 -13.13 -2.76 10.68
CA ILE A 170 -11.88 -2.03 10.51
C ILE A 170 -12.13 -0.54 10.65
N LYS A 171 -11.24 0.15 11.36
CA LYS A 171 -11.29 1.60 11.58
C LYS A 171 -9.95 2.24 11.26
N TYR A 172 -9.96 3.24 10.40
CA TYR A 172 -8.78 4.10 10.17
C TYR A 172 -9.13 5.54 10.56
N PRO A 173 -9.01 5.91 11.86
CA PRO A 173 -9.55 7.16 12.39
C PRO A 173 -8.97 8.42 11.73
N TYR A 174 -7.74 8.34 11.22
CA TYR A 174 -7.02 9.47 10.63
C TYR A 174 -7.01 9.45 9.11
N LEU A 175 -7.68 8.48 8.47
CA LEU A 175 -7.70 8.37 7.02
C LEU A 175 -8.36 9.59 6.42
N LYS A 176 -7.67 10.23 5.48
CA LYS A 176 -8.15 11.37 4.69
C LYS A 176 -8.19 11.07 3.20
N GLN A 177 -7.49 10.02 2.77
CA GLN A 177 -7.40 9.65 1.37
C GLN A 177 -7.33 8.13 1.20
N LEU A 178 -8.14 7.60 0.29
CA LEU A 178 -8.17 6.20 -0.09
C LEU A 178 -8.13 6.08 -1.62
N ASP A 179 -7.15 5.36 -2.17
CA ASP A 179 -7.04 5.11 -3.60
C ASP A 179 -7.22 3.62 -3.93
N LEU A 180 -8.29 3.34 -4.68
CA LEU A 180 -8.74 2.02 -5.14
C LEU A 180 -8.81 1.92 -6.67
N ILE A 181 -8.20 2.86 -7.42
CA ILE A 181 -8.29 2.86 -8.90
C ILE A 181 -7.72 1.56 -9.48
N GLN A 182 -6.63 1.06 -8.92
CA GLN A 182 -5.89 -0.11 -9.41
C GLN A 182 -6.20 -1.38 -8.61
N THR A 183 -7.45 -1.54 -8.15
CA THR A 183 -7.87 -2.73 -7.41
C THR A 183 -8.99 -3.52 -8.10
N CYS A 184 -9.23 -4.74 -7.61
CA CYS A 184 -10.44 -5.49 -7.95
C CYS A 184 -11.64 -5.02 -7.10
N ILE A 185 -12.83 -5.53 -7.44
CA ILE A 185 -14.10 -5.20 -6.80
C ILE A 185 -14.17 -5.58 -5.31
N ASP A 186 -13.46 -6.63 -4.89
CA ASP A 186 -13.54 -7.11 -3.50
C ASP A 186 -13.02 -6.05 -2.51
N TYR A 187 -12.05 -5.24 -2.93
CA TYR A 187 -11.56 -4.11 -2.14
C TYR A 187 -12.59 -2.98 -2.05
N TYR A 188 -13.42 -2.77 -3.08
CA TYR A 188 -14.52 -1.81 -3.00
C TYR A 188 -15.53 -2.29 -1.96
N GLU A 189 -15.88 -3.58 -1.96
CA GLU A 189 -16.74 -4.13 -0.91
C GLU A 189 -16.10 -3.99 0.47
N GLN A 190 -14.80 -4.30 0.60
CA GLN A 190 -14.04 -4.20 1.86
C GLN A 190 -14.12 -2.80 2.50
N PHE A 191 -14.06 -1.74 1.70
CA PHE A 191 -14.06 -0.36 2.20
C PHE A 191 -15.43 0.32 2.19
N LEU A 192 -16.33 -0.05 1.28
CA LEU A 192 -17.65 0.56 1.19
C LEU A 192 -18.69 -0.12 2.08
N PHE A 193 -18.58 -1.41 2.40
CA PHE A 193 -19.56 -2.07 3.27
C PHE A 193 -19.36 -1.66 4.73
N ASP A 194 -20.41 -1.14 5.36
CA ASP A 194 -20.41 -0.73 6.77
C ASP A 194 -20.25 -1.90 7.74
N THR A 195 -20.56 -3.12 7.29
CA THR A 195 -20.30 -4.36 8.03
C THR A 195 -18.81 -4.75 8.06
N LYS A 196 -17.96 -4.12 7.23
CA LYS A 196 -16.53 -4.46 7.10
C LYS A 196 -15.61 -3.32 7.53
N MET A 197 -16.06 -2.08 7.32
CA MET A 197 -15.27 -0.87 7.52
C MET A 197 -16.13 0.22 8.14
N ASP A 198 -15.57 0.97 9.09
CA ASP A 198 -16.09 2.23 9.58
C ASP A 198 -15.16 3.34 9.06
N LEU A 199 -15.50 3.90 7.89
CA LEU A 199 -14.72 4.98 7.29
C LEU A 199 -14.74 6.23 8.17
N ALA A 200 -13.63 6.96 8.21
CA ALA A 200 -13.59 8.30 8.80
C ALA A 200 -14.46 9.28 8.00
N PHE A 201 -14.96 10.32 8.66
CA PHE A 201 -15.68 11.39 7.98
C PHE A 201 -14.70 12.29 7.19
N GLY A 202 -15.09 12.70 5.99
CA GLY A 202 -14.29 13.58 5.15
C GLY A 202 -13.15 12.89 4.41
N VAL A 203 -13.29 11.60 4.07
CA VAL A 203 -12.30 10.86 3.28
C VAL A 203 -12.46 11.20 1.81
N ARG A 204 -11.35 11.49 1.14
CA ARG A 204 -11.27 11.61 -0.32
C ARG A 204 -11.01 10.24 -0.93
N VAL A 205 -11.82 9.80 -1.87
CA VAL A 205 -11.72 8.45 -2.44
C VAL A 205 -11.50 8.50 -3.95
N TYR A 206 -10.55 7.71 -4.44
CA TYR A 206 -10.25 7.56 -5.87
C TYR A 206 -10.67 6.16 -6.32
N MET A 207 -11.60 6.09 -7.27
CA MET A 207 -12.28 4.85 -7.64
C MET A 207 -12.59 4.79 -9.14
N LYS A 208 -12.92 3.59 -9.62
CA LYS A 208 -13.49 3.36 -10.95
C LYS A 208 -15.01 3.40 -10.88
N TYR A 209 -15.64 4.24 -11.70
CA TYR A 209 -17.09 4.42 -11.68
C TYR A 209 -17.87 3.11 -11.82
N GLY A 210 -17.48 2.27 -12.79
CA GLY A 210 -18.15 0.99 -13.03
C GLY A 210 -18.18 0.07 -11.81
N LEU A 211 -17.07 -0.01 -11.07
CA LEU A 211 -16.97 -0.83 -9.87
C LEU A 211 -17.78 -0.25 -8.69
N VAL A 212 -17.79 1.08 -8.54
CA VAL A 212 -18.66 1.73 -7.53
C VAL A 212 -20.13 1.46 -7.83
N LYS A 213 -20.54 1.64 -9.09
CA LYS A 213 -21.91 1.38 -9.53
C LYS A 213 -22.31 -0.07 -9.27
N GLU A 214 -21.43 -1.03 -9.53
CA GLU A 214 -21.65 -2.45 -9.25
C GLU A 214 -21.79 -2.73 -7.75
N VAL A 215 -20.83 -2.29 -6.93
CA VAL A 215 -20.80 -2.55 -5.48
C VAL A 215 -21.96 -1.88 -4.74
N THR A 216 -22.37 -0.70 -5.19
CA THR A 216 -23.50 0.04 -4.60
C THR A 216 -24.84 -0.38 -5.19
N TYR A 217 -24.87 -1.33 -6.12
CA TYR A 217 -26.06 -1.72 -6.88
C TYR A 217 -26.80 -0.50 -7.45
N ASN A 218 -26.15 0.20 -8.38
CA ASN A 218 -26.63 1.48 -8.92
C ASN A 218 -26.99 2.51 -7.84
N PHE A 219 -26.19 2.61 -6.78
CA PHE A 219 -26.40 3.57 -5.68
C PHE A 219 -27.72 3.35 -4.91
N THR A 220 -28.16 2.09 -4.78
CA THR A 220 -29.38 1.74 -4.01
C THR A 220 -29.12 0.76 -2.86
N ARG A 221 -27.90 0.21 -2.74
CA ARG A 221 -27.55 -0.77 -1.70
C ARG A 221 -27.41 -0.09 -0.33
N ASN A 222 -28.22 -0.50 0.65
CA ASN A 222 -28.19 0.11 1.99
C ASN A 222 -26.87 -0.12 2.75
N ARG A 223 -26.26 -1.31 2.62
CA ARG A 223 -25.02 -1.68 3.35
C ARG A 223 -23.79 -0.84 2.98
N THR A 224 -23.84 -0.11 1.87
CA THR A 224 -22.76 0.78 1.45
C THR A 224 -23.04 2.24 1.76
N ARG A 225 -24.29 2.59 2.07
CA ARG A 225 -24.77 3.96 2.19
C ARG A 225 -24.07 4.73 3.32
N ASN A 226 -23.89 4.10 4.48
CA ASN A 226 -23.29 4.73 5.65
C ASN A 226 -21.84 5.18 5.40
N ASN A 227 -21.04 4.36 4.73
CA ASN A 227 -19.66 4.71 4.40
C ASN A 227 -19.59 5.68 3.23
N CYS A 228 -20.46 5.55 2.22
CA CYS A 228 -20.52 6.51 1.11
C CYS A 228 -20.90 7.92 1.57
N ALA A 229 -21.82 8.06 2.54
CA ALA A 229 -22.22 9.35 3.09
C ALA A 229 -21.09 10.11 3.84
N LYS A 230 -20.03 9.41 4.27
CA LYS A 230 -18.87 9.97 4.96
C LYS A 230 -17.78 10.47 4.02
N ILE A 231 -17.87 10.17 2.73
CA ILE A 231 -16.91 10.61 1.73
C ILE A 231 -17.16 12.10 1.42
N ASN A 232 -16.10 12.91 1.30
CA ASN A 232 -16.20 14.34 0.96
C ASN A 232 -15.73 14.66 -0.47
N TYR A 233 -15.04 13.72 -1.11
CA TYR A 233 -14.57 13.87 -2.46
C TYR A 233 -14.47 12.50 -3.10
N VAL A 234 -15.02 12.35 -4.30
CA VAL A 234 -14.85 11.14 -5.10
C VAL A 234 -14.29 11.55 -6.44
N ASN A 235 -13.14 11.00 -6.78
CA ASN A 235 -12.63 11.03 -8.15
C ASN A 235 -13.03 9.72 -8.84
N LEU A 236 -13.87 9.82 -9.86
CA LEU A 236 -14.40 8.68 -10.59
C LEU A 236 -13.73 8.53 -11.94
N SER A 237 -12.79 7.59 -12.02
CA SER A 237 -12.20 7.22 -13.31
C SER A 237 -13.21 6.40 -14.15
N THR A 238 -13.49 6.90 -15.34
CA THR A 238 -14.32 6.25 -16.36
C THR A 238 -13.38 5.47 -17.27
N GLY A 239 -12.92 4.31 -16.81
CA GLY A 239 -11.87 3.57 -17.51
C GLY A 239 -12.23 3.24 -18.96
N MET A 240 -11.64 3.94 -19.93
CA MET A 240 -11.24 3.33 -21.19
C MET A 240 -9.82 2.82 -21.00
N GLN A 241 -9.66 1.51 -20.90
CA GLN A 241 -8.35 0.87 -21.04
C GLN A 241 -8.13 0.60 -22.53
N TYR A 242 -7.33 1.42 -23.20
CA TYR A 242 -6.62 0.97 -24.39
C TYR A 242 -5.27 0.40 -23.94
N ALA A 243 -5.03 -0.86 -24.29
CA ALA A 243 -3.74 -1.49 -24.19
C ALA A 243 -2.84 -0.94 -25.30
N GLY A 244 -1.69 -0.38 -24.92
CA GLY A 244 -0.62 0.00 -25.86
C GLY A 244 -0.66 1.47 -26.30
N TYR A 245 0.49 2.10 -26.15
CA TYR A 245 0.86 3.46 -26.54
C TYR A 245 0.45 4.62 -25.62
N SER A 246 1.49 5.38 -25.28
CA SER A 246 1.43 6.66 -24.59
C SER A 246 0.79 7.74 -25.45
N ASP A 247 0.37 8.77 -24.74
CA ASP A 247 0.08 10.13 -25.18
C ASP A 247 -1.38 10.46 -25.52
N ASN A 248 -1.81 11.52 -24.83
CA ASN A 248 -3.07 12.26 -24.91
C ASN A 248 -4.24 11.73 -24.05
N PHE A 249 -4.21 12.14 -22.77
CA PHE A 249 -5.39 12.21 -21.93
C PHE A 249 -6.37 13.24 -22.52
N SER A 250 -7.43 12.76 -23.16
CA SER A 250 -8.67 13.54 -23.25
C SER A 250 -9.43 13.35 -21.94
N THR A 251 -9.44 14.37 -21.09
CA THR A 251 -10.31 14.44 -19.91
C THR A 251 -11.73 14.74 -20.39
N GLY A 252 -12.39 13.76 -20.99
CA GLY A 252 -13.84 13.81 -21.17
C GLY A 252 -14.48 13.78 -19.78
N LYS A 253 -14.84 14.95 -19.25
CA LYS A 253 -15.64 15.05 -18.01
C LYS A 253 -16.99 14.38 -18.27
N GLN A 254 -17.13 13.12 -17.87
CA GLN A 254 -18.44 12.49 -17.86
C GLN A 254 -19.26 13.19 -16.78
N GLN A 255 -20.37 13.83 -17.15
CA GLN A 255 -21.29 14.42 -16.17
C GLN A 255 -21.77 13.31 -15.24
N ILE A 256 -21.39 13.39 -13.97
CA ILE A 256 -21.86 12.47 -12.95
C ILE A 256 -23.37 12.67 -12.79
N PRO A 257 -24.18 11.60 -12.94
CA PRO A 257 -25.62 11.70 -12.78
C PRO A 257 -26.04 12.31 -11.44
N GLU A 258 -26.99 13.24 -11.45
CA GLU A 258 -27.39 13.98 -10.24
C GLU A 258 -27.89 13.08 -9.10
N TYR A 259 -28.51 11.94 -9.43
CA TYR A 259 -29.01 10.98 -8.44
C TYR A 259 -27.90 10.38 -7.56
N ILE A 260 -26.63 10.52 -7.94
CA ILE A 260 -25.48 10.05 -7.16
C ILE A 260 -25.21 10.98 -5.96
N LYS A 261 -25.59 12.26 -6.05
CA LYS A 261 -25.32 13.26 -4.99
C LYS A 261 -26.00 12.89 -3.66
N ASP A 262 -27.20 12.30 -3.71
CA ASP A 262 -27.92 11.82 -2.52
C ASP A 262 -27.21 10.66 -1.81
N TYR A 263 -26.40 9.90 -2.58
CA TYR A 263 -25.63 8.77 -2.08
C TYR A 263 -24.28 9.19 -1.49
N PHE A 264 -23.80 10.37 -1.86
CA PHE A 264 -22.56 10.99 -1.38
C PHE A 264 -22.85 12.41 -0.89
N SER A 265 -23.65 12.51 0.17
CA SER A 265 -24.30 13.75 0.62
C SER A 265 -23.39 14.93 0.94
N HIS A 266 -22.07 14.74 1.05
CA HIS A 266 -21.07 15.77 1.34
C HIS A 266 -19.96 15.87 0.30
N THR A 267 -20.16 15.31 -0.90
CA THR A 267 -19.06 15.05 -1.85
C THR A 267 -18.97 16.03 -3.00
N GLN A 268 -17.77 16.58 -3.22
CA GLN A 268 -17.34 17.10 -4.52
C GLN A 268 -16.96 15.93 -5.45
N ILE A 269 -17.58 15.83 -6.64
CA ILE A 269 -17.35 14.71 -7.56
C ILE A 269 -16.66 15.23 -8.83
N ASP A 270 -15.48 14.68 -9.14
CA ASP A 270 -14.70 14.96 -10.35
C ASP A 270 -14.48 13.69 -11.21
#